data_AF-A0A8E0RVM6-F1
#
_entry.id   AF-A0A8E0RVM6-F1
#
_cell.length_a   1.000
_cell.length_b   1.000
_cell.length_c   1.000
_cell.angle_alpha   90.00
_cell.angle_beta   90.00
_cell.angle_gamma   90.00
#
_symmetry.space_group_name_H-M   'P 1'
#
loop_
_entity.id
_entity.type
_entity.pdbx_description
1 polymer ?
#
loop_
_entity_poly.entity_id
_entity_poly.type
_entity_poly.pdbx_seq_one_letter_code
_entity_poly.pdbx_strand_id
1 'polypeptide(L)'
;MAFIHLNKQGWCIILISLAVLFLYYLSGRGNIGHVHGTTVNLRELIKLSILLVEDAGFLIRSQYTTRNINPRIKSSDSGPKNEMLTDFDVLSHQLLVSGLANEFPDLKVISEEHPPTATSNSLVQRQRSNADLEISLPDIKFYVPVSDLTVWIDPLDATQEFSGYKVLSLIERKAHLYVHPSTTRRWDVCAAQAMLEAAGGRLTGLDGTRLTYHAKDSVKVSKSIGLFAAASISEHKKWLPVVSRLVMKT
;
A
#
# COMPACT_ATOMS: atom_id res chain seq x y z
N MET A 1 -41.13 -14.96 -56.94
CA MET A 1 -40.11 -15.19 -55.89
C MET A 1 -38.98 -14.20 -56.11
N ALA A 2 -38.69 -13.34 -55.14
CA ALA A 2 -37.57 -12.40 -55.24
C ALA A 2 -36.28 -13.12 -54.81
N PHE A 3 -35.28 -13.17 -55.70
CA PHE A 3 -33.97 -13.73 -55.40
C PHE A 3 -33.02 -12.58 -55.06
N ILE A 4 -32.40 -12.62 -53.87
CA ILE A 4 -31.40 -11.66 -53.46
C ILE A 4 -30.05 -12.10 -54.07
N HIS A 5 -29.54 -11.31 -55.02
CA HIS A 5 -28.20 -11.50 -55.58
C HIS A 5 -27.18 -10.67 -54.80
N LEU A 6 -26.22 -11.34 -54.15
CA LEU A 6 -25.10 -10.68 -53.48
C LEU A 6 -24.04 -10.26 -54.49
N ASN A 7 -23.66 -8.98 -54.46
CA ASN A 7 -22.54 -8.47 -55.24
C ASN A 7 -21.20 -8.91 -54.63
N LYS A 8 -20.09 -8.70 -55.35
CA LYS A 8 -18.74 -9.10 -54.88
C LYS A 8 -18.39 -8.51 -53.50
N GLN A 9 -18.85 -7.30 -53.20
CA GLN A 9 -18.61 -6.64 -51.91
C GLN A 9 -19.42 -7.29 -50.77
N GLY A 10 -20.66 -7.70 -51.03
CA GLY A 10 -21.50 -8.42 -50.06
C GLY A 10 -20.93 -9.78 -49.68
N TRP A 11 -20.34 -10.49 -50.65
CA TRP A 11 -19.58 -11.71 -50.37
C TRP A 11 -18.34 -11.46 -49.49
N CYS A 12 -17.61 -10.37 -49.74
CA CYS A 12 -16.47 -10.00 -48.88
C CYS A 12 -16.91 -9.69 -47.44
N ILE A 13 -18.01 -8.97 -47.26
CA ILE A 13 -18.53 -8.65 -45.92
C ILE A 13 -18.92 -9.94 -45.17
N ILE A 14 -19.64 -10.85 -45.82
CA ILE A 14 -20.02 -12.13 -45.21
C ILE A 14 -18.78 -12.96 -44.82
N LEU A 15 -17.76 -13.00 -45.68
CA LEU A 15 -16.50 -13.69 -45.38
C LEU A 15 -15.75 -13.07 -44.20
N ILE A 16 -15.69 -11.75 -44.11
CA ILE A 16 -15.06 -11.05 -42.98
C ILE A 16 -15.86 -11.31 -41.70
N SER A 17 -17.18 -11.22 -41.73
CA SER A 17 -18.04 -11.50 -40.57
C SER A 17 -17.90 -12.94 -40.11
N LEU A 18 -17.85 -13.91 -41.02
CA LEU A 18 -17.59 -15.32 -40.71
C LEU A 18 -16.19 -15.53 -40.16
N ALA A 19 -15.18 -14.83 -40.69
CA ALA A 19 -13.81 -14.89 -40.16
C ALA A 19 -13.73 -14.31 -38.74
N VAL A 20 -14.41 -13.20 -38.45
CA VAL A 20 -14.49 -12.62 -37.10
C VAL A 20 -15.24 -13.56 -36.14
N LEU A 21 -16.36 -14.13 -36.56
CA LEU A 21 -17.09 -15.14 -35.79
C LEU A 21 -16.27 -16.41 -35.56
N PHE A 22 -15.49 -16.84 -36.55
CA PHE A 22 -14.59 -17.99 -36.46
C PHE A 22 -13.41 -17.69 -35.54
N LEU A 23 -12.81 -16.52 -35.62
CA LEU A 23 -11.77 -16.06 -34.69
C LEU A 23 -12.32 -15.91 -33.27
N TYR A 24 -13.55 -15.42 -33.11
CA TYR A 24 -14.25 -15.38 -31.81
C TYR A 24 -14.53 -16.79 -31.28
N TYR A 25 -14.95 -17.72 -32.14
CA TYR A 25 -15.19 -19.12 -31.79
C TYR A 25 -13.88 -19.84 -31.41
N LEU A 26 -12.78 -19.58 -32.13
CA LEU A 26 -11.44 -20.03 -31.78
C LEU A 26 -10.95 -19.38 -30.47
N SER A 27 -11.27 -18.11 -30.25
CA SER A 27 -11.02 -17.41 -28.99
C SER A 27 -11.88 -17.97 -27.84
N GLY A 28 -13.02 -18.59 -28.15
CA GLY A 28 -14.00 -19.11 -27.20
C GLY A 28 -13.78 -20.56 -26.77
N ARG A 29 -12.65 -21.19 -27.13
CA ARG A 29 -12.33 -22.56 -26.69
C ARG A 29 -10.85 -22.85 -26.44
N GLY A 30 -10.02 -21.82 -26.36
CA GLY A 30 -8.78 -21.87 -25.59
C GLY A 30 -9.09 -21.37 -24.20
N ASN A 31 -8.64 -22.07 -23.15
CA ASN A 31 -8.60 -21.56 -21.79
C ASN A 31 -8.33 -20.05 -21.85
N ILE A 32 -9.26 -19.23 -21.35
CA ILE A 32 -8.97 -17.84 -20.95
C ILE A 32 -7.63 -17.95 -20.27
N GLY A 33 -6.60 -17.38 -20.91
CA GLY A 33 -5.22 -17.69 -20.57
C GLY A 33 -5.11 -17.70 -19.07
N HIS A 34 -4.70 -18.84 -18.52
CA HIS A 34 -4.32 -18.92 -17.11
C HIS A 34 -3.54 -17.65 -16.82
N VAL A 35 -4.10 -16.74 -16.01
CA VAL A 35 -3.33 -15.68 -15.39
C VAL A 35 -2.23 -16.43 -14.66
N HIS A 36 -1.05 -16.49 -15.27
CA HIS A 36 0.09 -17.18 -14.69
C HIS A 36 0.54 -16.32 -13.52
N GLY A 37 0.00 -16.63 -12.34
CA GLY A 37 0.35 -15.93 -11.12
C GLY A 37 -0.58 -16.30 -9.98
N THR A 38 0.00 -16.51 -8.80
CA THR A 38 -0.72 -16.59 -7.53
C THR A 38 -1.60 -15.34 -7.38
N THR A 39 -2.88 -15.51 -7.09
CA THR A 39 -3.79 -14.37 -6.80
C THR A 39 -3.99 -14.23 -5.31
N VAL A 40 -4.11 -12.99 -4.84
CA VAL A 40 -4.36 -12.67 -3.43
C VAL A 40 -5.79 -12.14 -3.28
N ASN A 41 -6.51 -12.64 -2.28
CA ASN A 41 -7.79 -12.05 -1.86
C ASN A 41 -7.50 -10.82 -0.97
N LEU A 42 -7.89 -9.63 -1.40
CA LEU A 42 -7.62 -8.40 -0.64
C LEU A 42 -8.30 -8.38 0.73
N ARG A 43 -9.46 -9.03 0.89
CA ARG A 43 -10.13 -9.12 2.19
C ARG A 43 -9.28 -9.89 3.19
N GLU A 44 -8.71 -11.02 2.77
CA GLU A 44 -7.83 -11.83 3.62
C GLU A 44 -6.50 -11.11 3.89
N LEU A 45 -5.94 -10.42 2.89
CA LEU A 45 -4.73 -9.61 3.08
C LEU A 45 -4.94 -8.50 4.12
N ILE A 46 -6.04 -7.76 4.03
CA ILE A 46 -6.40 -6.69 4.99
C ILE A 46 -6.66 -7.28 6.37
N LYS A 47 -7.43 -8.39 6.46
CA LYS A 47 -7.70 -9.09 7.72
C LYS A 47 -6.41 -9.49 8.41
N LEU A 48 -5.49 -10.15 7.69
CA LEU A 48 -4.19 -10.53 8.22
C LEU A 48 -3.36 -9.31 8.63
N SER A 49 -3.34 -8.25 7.82
CA SER A 49 -2.59 -7.02 8.13
C SER A 49 -3.05 -6.40 9.45
N ILE A 50 -4.37 -6.35 9.71
CA ILE A 50 -4.91 -5.83 10.96
C ILE A 50 -4.48 -6.71 12.14
N LEU A 51 -4.62 -8.03 12.01
CA LEU A 51 -4.22 -8.97 13.07
C LEU A 51 -2.73 -8.84 13.42
N LEU A 52 -1.86 -8.78 12.42
CA LEU A 52 -0.42 -8.65 12.63
C LEU A 52 -0.06 -7.31 13.30
N VAL A 53 -0.72 -6.21 12.92
CA VAL A 53 -0.50 -4.89 13.54
C VAL A 53 -0.99 -4.86 14.99
N GLU A 54 -2.13 -5.48 15.30
CA GLU A 54 -2.63 -5.60 16.67
C GLU A 54 -1.68 -6.43 17.55
N ASP A 55 -1.20 -7.56 17.03
CA ASP A 55 -0.26 -8.44 17.73
C ASP A 55 1.09 -7.72 17.95
N ALA A 56 1.57 -6.94 16.98
CA ALA A 56 2.78 -6.13 17.12
C ALA A 56 2.61 -5.10 18.24
N GLY A 57 1.51 -4.35 18.24
CA GLY A 57 1.22 -3.36 19.27
C GLY A 57 1.06 -3.98 20.67
N PHE A 58 0.42 -5.15 20.77
CA PHE A 58 0.31 -5.89 22.03
C PHE A 58 1.68 -6.33 22.56
N LEU A 59 2.51 -6.91 21.69
CA LEU A 59 3.83 -7.39 22.04
C LEU A 59 4.72 -6.24 22.52
N ILE A 60 4.75 -5.13 21.80
CA ILE A 60 5.50 -3.92 22.19
C ILE A 60 5.02 -3.40 23.55
N ARG A 61 3.70 -3.28 23.76
CA ARG A 61 3.14 -2.81 25.05
C ARG A 61 3.49 -3.75 26.21
N SER A 62 3.45 -5.06 25.98
CA SER A 62 3.76 -6.07 27.00
C SER A 62 5.23 -5.98 27.45
N GLN A 63 6.15 -5.83 26.50
CA GLN A 63 7.57 -5.74 26.77
C GLN A 63 7.98 -4.37 27.33
N TYR A 64 7.33 -3.28 26.92
CA TYR A 64 7.52 -1.96 27.51
C TYR A 64 7.25 -1.97 29.03
N THR A 65 6.21 -2.69 29.45
CA THR A 65 5.85 -2.85 30.87
C THR A 65 6.94 -3.59 31.66
N THR A 66 7.72 -4.46 31.01
CA THR A 66 8.84 -5.21 31.62
C THR A 66 10.18 -4.45 31.69
N ARG A 67 10.23 -3.17 31.25
CA ARG A 67 11.38 -2.24 31.33
C ARG A 67 12.71 -2.70 30.71
N ASN A 68 12.72 -3.70 29.84
CA ASN A 68 13.94 -4.21 29.23
C ASN A 68 14.15 -3.62 27.82
N ILE A 69 14.40 -2.31 27.74
CA ILE A 69 14.63 -1.62 26.46
C ILE A 69 16.14 -1.64 26.18
N ASN A 70 16.58 -2.37 25.16
CA ASN A 70 17.96 -2.28 24.67
C ASN A 70 18.00 -1.35 23.44
N PRO A 71 18.30 -0.05 23.62
CA PRO A 71 18.43 0.85 22.49
C PRO A 71 19.75 0.58 21.75
N ARG A 72 19.66 0.52 20.43
CA ARG A 72 20.77 0.42 19.49
C ARG A 72 20.75 1.67 18.60
N ILE A 73 21.87 1.97 17.97
CA ILE A 73 21.97 3.06 17.00
C ILE A 73 22.06 2.43 15.61
N LYS A 74 21.18 2.84 14.70
CA LYS A 74 21.16 2.37 13.31
C LYS A 74 22.40 2.91 12.59
N SER A 75 23.30 2.02 12.17
CA SER A 75 24.35 2.36 11.23
C SER A 75 23.74 2.35 9.82
N SER A 76 23.33 3.51 9.31
CA SER A 76 22.74 3.62 7.97
C SER A 76 23.56 4.52 7.05
N ASP A 77 23.73 4.07 5.81
CA ASP A 77 24.30 4.84 4.69
C ASP A 77 23.28 5.81 4.05
N SER A 78 22.00 5.77 4.46
CA SER A 78 20.90 6.47 3.76
C SER A 78 19.85 7.14 4.67
N GLY A 79 20.02 7.09 6.00
CA GLY A 79 19.19 7.75 7.00
C GLY A 79 19.93 8.85 7.79
N PRO A 80 19.26 9.54 8.73
CA PRO A 80 19.94 10.42 9.69
C PRO A 80 21.01 9.63 10.43
N LYS A 81 22.25 10.13 10.48
CA LYS A 81 23.27 9.58 11.38
C LYS A 81 22.69 9.63 12.80
N ASN A 82 22.54 8.48 13.45
CA ASN A 82 22.00 8.29 14.80
C ASN A 82 20.48 8.08 14.94
N GLU A 83 19.81 7.44 13.98
CA GLU A 83 18.45 6.93 14.20
C GLU A 83 18.44 5.81 15.25
N MET A 84 17.55 5.90 16.24
CA MET A 84 17.47 4.95 17.34
C MET A 84 16.70 3.71 16.89
N LEU A 85 17.32 2.54 17.01
CA LEU A 85 16.70 1.25 16.73
C LEU A 85 16.55 0.52 18.06
N THR A 86 15.34 0.13 18.43
CA THR A 86 15.08 -0.66 19.64
C THR A 86 14.79 -2.11 19.28
N ASP A 87 14.82 -2.99 20.27
CA ASP A 87 14.36 -4.37 20.07
C ASP A 87 12.88 -4.41 19.61
N PHE A 88 12.08 -3.37 19.89
CA PHE A 88 10.68 -3.27 19.45
C PHE A 88 10.55 -3.14 17.94
N ASP A 89 11.41 -2.36 17.29
CA ASP A 89 11.43 -2.18 15.83
C ASP A 89 11.69 -3.51 15.13
N VAL A 90 12.70 -4.25 15.63
CA VAL A 90 13.07 -5.56 15.10
C VAL A 90 11.94 -6.58 15.29
N LEU A 91 11.31 -6.60 16.47
CA LEU A 91 10.22 -7.53 16.76
C LEU A 91 8.96 -7.22 15.93
N SER A 92 8.60 -5.94 15.82
CA SER A 92 7.50 -5.47 14.98
C SER A 92 7.73 -5.84 13.52
N HIS A 93 8.92 -5.55 12.99
CA HIS A 93 9.31 -5.94 11.64
C HIS A 93 9.20 -7.45 11.42
N GLN A 94 9.80 -8.25 12.31
CA GLN A 94 9.80 -9.71 12.21
C GLN A 94 8.38 -10.26 12.16
N LEU A 95 7.51 -9.84 13.09
CA LEU A 95 6.13 -10.32 13.17
C LEU A 95 5.35 -9.96 11.91
N LEU A 96 5.41 -8.71 11.46
CA LEU A 96 4.67 -8.23 10.29
C LEU A 96 5.15 -8.91 9.00
N VAL A 97 6.47 -8.92 8.76
CA VAL A 97 7.04 -9.46 7.51
C VAL A 97 6.92 -10.98 7.44
N SER A 98 7.24 -11.69 8.50
CA SER A 98 7.13 -13.16 8.49
C SER A 98 5.68 -13.63 8.50
N GLY A 99 4.78 -12.93 9.21
CA GLY A 99 3.35 -13.22 9.18
C GLY A 99 2.76 -13.11 7.77
N LEU A 100 3.12 -12.05 7.04
CA LEU A 100 2.72 -11.89 5.64
C LEU A 100 3.38 -12.93 4.73
N ALA A 101 4.66 -13.23 4.91
CA ALA A 101 5.38 -14.21 4.08
C ALA A 101 4.87 -15.64 4.28
N ASN A 102 4.39 -15.99 5.48
CA ASN A 102 3.83 -17.31 5.78
C ASN A 102 2.51 -17.55 5.03
N GLU A 103 1.63 -16.54 4.96
CA GLU A 103 0.32 -16.65 4.31
C GLU A 103 0.38 -16.28 2.81
N PHE A 104 1.26 -15.36 2.43
CA PHE A 104 1.40 -14.84 1.08
C PHE A 104 2.88 -14.84 0.65
N PRO A 105 3.48 -16.00 0.35
CA PRO A 105 4.92 -16.13 0.09
C PRO A 105 5.43 -15.37 -1.14
N ASP A 106 4.58 -15.19 -2.15
CA ASP A 106 4.92 -14.47 -3.38
C ASP A 106 4.72 -12.95 -3.27
N LEU A 107 4.18 -12.46 -2.13
CA LEU A 107 3.86 -11.05 -1.94
C LEU A 107 5.13 -10.23 -1.76
N LYS A 108 5.28 -9.18 -2.59
CA LYS A 108 6.39 -8.25 -2.41
C LYS A 108 6.15 -7.36 -1.20
N VAL A 109 6.99 -7.52 -0.18
CA VAL A 109 7.01 -6.68 1.02
C VAL A 109 8.26 -5.81 1.02
N ILE A 110 8.08 -4.52 1.29
CA ILE A 110 9.16 -3.54 1.51
C ILE A 110 8.94 -2.96 2.90
N SER A 111 9.93 -3.09 3.79
CA SER A 111 9.82 -2.64 5.17
C SER A 111 10.94 -1.67 5.51
N GLU A 112 10.72 -0.76 6.46
CA GLU A 112 11.78 0.11 6.97
C GLU A 112 13.01 -0.67 7.47
N GLU A 113 12.77 -1.76 8.19
CA GLU A 113 13.83 -2.53 8.83
C GLU A 113 14.34 -3.64 7.92
N HIS A 114 15.67 -3.80 7.88
CA HIS A 114 16.37 -4.78 7.04
C HIS A 114 17.71 -5.19 7.68
N PRO A 115 18.19 -6.43 7.48
CA PRO A 115 17.46 -7.67 7.19
C PRO A 115 16.92 -8.33 8.49
N PRO A 116 16.00 -9.30 8.41
CA PRO A 116 15.55 -10.00 9.60
C PRO A 116 16.72 -10.70 10.28
N THR A 117 17.05 -10.32 11.51
CA THR A 117 17.79 -11.22 12.39
C THR A 117 16.92 -12.46 12.56
N ALA A 118 17.43 -13.63 12.18
CA ALA A 118 16.70 -14.87 12.40
C ALA A 118 16.46 -15.04 13.91
N THR A 119 15.22 -14.88 14.35
CA THR A 119 14.82 -15.36 15.67
C THR A 119 13.64 -16.29 15.44
N SER A 120 14.00 -17.56 15.33
CA SER A 120 13.10 -18.71 15.30
C SER A 120 12.42 -18.86 16.68
N ASN A 121 11.62 -17.89 17.08
CA ASN A 121 10.70 -18.08 18.17
C ASN A 121 9.32 -18.01 17.55
N SER A 122 8.63 -19.15 17.57
CA SER A 122 7.22 -19.30 17.29
C SER A 122 6.48 -18.03 17.72
N LEU A 123 6.16 -17.18 16.75
CA LEU A 123 5.50 -15.91 17.00
C LEU A 123 4.21 -16.28 17.71
N VAL A 124 4.07 -15.80 18.95
CA VAL A 124 2.91 -16.06 19.78
C VAL A 124 1.74 -15.34 19.12
N GLN A 125 1.11 -16.02 18.17
CA GLN A 125 -0.07 -15.53 17.50
C GLN A 125 -1.20 -15.62 18.51
N ARG A 126 -1.84 -14.48 18.77
CA ARG A 126 -2.93 -14.45 19.74
C ARG A 126 -4.08 -15.30 19.21
N GLN A 127 -4.47 -16.35 19.93
CA GLN A 127 -5.73 -17.05 19.65
C GLN A 127 -6.90 -16.12 20.03
N ARG A 128 -7.32 -15.27 19.11
CA ARG A 128 -8.60 -14.55 19.16
C ARG A 128 -9.59 -15.19 18.20
N SER A 129 -10.86 -15.19 18.59
CA SER A 129 -11.94 -15.46 17.64
C SER A 129 -11.99 -14.30 16.64
N ASN A 130 -11.79 -14.60 15.35
CA ASN A 130 -11.82 -13.62 14.25
C ASN A 130 -13.21 -12.97 14.01
N ALA A 131 -14.18 -13.20 14.90
CA ALA A 131 -15.57 -12.82 14.73
C ALA A 131 -15.77 -11.31 14.53
N ASP A 132 -15.05 -10.47 15.28
CA ASP A 132 -15.22 -9.01 15.20
C ASP A 132 -14.75 -8.45 13.85
N LEU A 133 -13.68 -9.00 13.28
CA LEU A 133 -13.16 -8.62 11.95
C LEU A 133 -14.02 -9.16 10.82
N GLU A 134 -14.59 -10.35 10.98
CA GLU A 134 -15.48 -10.96 10.00
C GLU A 134 -16.79 -10.18 9.83
N ILE A 135 -17.27 -9.53 10.89
CA ILE A 135 -18.46 -8.66 10.86
C ILE A 135 -18.13 -7.27 10.28
N SER A 136 -16.91 -6.76 10.54
CA SER A 136 -16.54 -5.38 10.21
C SER A 136 -16.02 -5.21 8.77
N LEU A 137 -15.42 -6.24 8.19
CA LEU A 137 -14.91 -6.19 6.82
C LEU A 137 -15.99 -6.58 5.80
N PRO A 138 -16.28 -5.72 4.80
CA PRO A 138 -17.31 -6.02 3.81
C PRO A 138 -16.96 -7.33 3.09
N ASP A 139 -17.97 -8.15 2.76
CA ASP A 139 -17.80 -9.41 2.03
C ASP A 139 -17.55 -9.13 0.54
N ILE A 140 -16.37 -8.55 0.26
CA ILE A 140 -15.91 -8.23 -1.08
C ILE A 140 -14.88 -9.28 -1.47
N LYS A 141 -15.24 -10.13 -2.43
CA LYS A 141 -14.35 -11.12 -3.02
C LYS A 141 -13.58 -10.49 -4.18
N PHE A 142 -12.61 -9.64 -3.85
CA PHE A 142 -11.76 -8.97 -4.82
C PHE A 142 -10.37 -9.63 -4.84
N TYR A 143 -10.06 -10.26 -5.97
CA TYR A 143 -8.80 -10.97 -6.20
C TYR A 143 -7.90 -10.15 -7.11
N VAL A 144 -6.62 -10.08 -6.75
CA VAL A 144 -5.60 -9.33 -7.52
C VAL A 144 -4.41 -10.25 -7.78
N PRO A 145 -3.80 -10.22 -8.98
CA PRO A 145 -2.53 -10.89 -9.21
C PRO A 145 -1.48 -10.42 -8.20
N VAL A 146 -0.76 -11.35 -7.58
CA VAL A 146 0.25 -10.99 -6.57
C VAL A 146 1.35 -10.07 -7.14
N SER A 147 1.62 -10.19 -8.44
CA SER A 147 2.57 -9.34 -9.19
C SER A 147 2.20 -7.86 -9.17
N ASP A 148 0.93 -7.55 -8.97
CA ASP A 148 0.40 -6.18 -8.99
C ASP A 148 0.34 -5.58 -7.57
N LEU A 149 0.71 -6.36 -6.56
CA LEU A 149 0.68 -5.97 -5.16
C LEU A 149 2.09 -5.71 -4.62
N THR A 150 2.20 -4.64 -3.84
CA THR A 150 3.38 -4.34 -3.03
C THR A 150 2.90 -3.80 -1.70
N VAL A 151 3.35 -4.41 -0.61
CA VAL A 151 3.04 -3.97 0.76
C VAL A 151 4.23 -3.21 1.32
N TRP A 152 4.00 -1.94 1.68
CA TRP A 152 4.97 -1.10 2.36
C TRP A 152 4.69 -1.12 3.86
N ILE A 153 5.71 -1.44 4.65
CA ILE A 153 5.60 -1.61 6.09
C ILE A 153 6.52 -0.61 6.79
N ASP A 154 5.91 0.25 7.59
CA ASP A 154 6.57 1.04 8.61
C ASP A 154 6.30 0.33 9.95
N PRO A 155 7.21 -0.53 10.43
CA PRO A 155 7.00 -1.24 11.69
C PRO A 155 6.87 -0.23 12.83
N LEU A 156 5.98 -0.49 13.78
CA LEU A 156 5.82 0.39 14.93
C LEU A 156 7.17 0.61 15.63
N ASP A 157 7.66 1.84 15.53
CA ASP A 157 8.85 2.32 16.20
C ASP A 157 8.43 3.03 17.49
N ALA A 158 9.20 2.89 18.57
CA ALA A 158 8.90 3.59 19.81
C ALA A 158 9.30 5.09 19.75
N THR A 159 9.40 5.67 18.56
CA THR A 159 9.97 7.01 18.32
C THR A 159 8.93 8.03 17.84
N GLN A 160 9.29 9.31 17.86
CA GLN A 160 8.33 10.43 17.80
C GLN A 160 8.04 10.96 16.39
N GLU A 161 8.66 10.44 15.33
CA GLU A 161 8.50 10.97 13.96
C GLU A 161 7.29 10.40 13.22
N PHE A 162 6.11 10.51 13.81
CA PHE A 162 4.89 9.89 13.28
C PHE A 162 4.23 10.77 12.19
N SER A 163 4.71 10.66 10.94
CA SER A 163 4.10 11.32 9.77
C SER A 163 2.62 10.95 9.58
N GLY A 164 2.23 9.74 9.97
CA GLY A 164 0.84 9.27 9.96
C GLY A 164 -0.12 10.10 10.84
N TYR A 165 0.34 10.66 11.96
CA TYR A 165 -0.52 11.39 12.90
C TYR A 165 -0.92 12.76 12.35
N LYS A 166 -0.01 13.38 11.59
CA LYS A 166 -0.28 14.64 10.89
C LYS A 166 -1.38 14.46 9.85
N VAL A 167 -1.37 13.33 9.14
CA VAL A 167 -2.43 12.97 8.18
C VAL A 167 -3.72 12.58 8.90
N LEU A 168 -3.64 11.82 10.01
CA LEU A 168 -4.81 11.50 10.84
C LEU A 168 -5.50 12.76 11.36
N SER A 169 -4.75 13.79 11.72
CA SER A 169 -5.29 15.09 12.14
C SER A 169 -6.13 15.77 11.04
N LEU A 170 -5.87 15.49 9.76
CA LEU A 170 -6.73 15.94 8.65
C LEU A 170 -8.04 15.14 8.60
N ILE A 171 -7.93 13.81 8.73
CA ILE A 171 -9.08 12.90 8.73
C ILE A 171 -10.04 13.23 9.88
N GLU A 172 -9.50 13.48 11.07
CA GLU A 172 -10.25 13.88 12.27
C GLU A 172 -10.71 15.35 12.25
N ARG A 173 -10.41 16.10 11.16
CA ARG A 173 -10.73 17.53 11.01
C ARG A 173 -10.16 18.43 12.11
N LYS A 174 -9.05 18.03 12.73
CA LYS A 174 -8.25 18.87 13.64
C LYS A 174 -7.34 19.84 12.89
N ALA A 175 -7.01 19.51 11.64
CA ALA A 175 -6.27 20.35 10.71
C ALA A 175 -6.91 20.33 9.31
N HIS A 176 -6.63 21.35 8.51
CA HIS A 176 -7.14 21.45 7.13
C HIS A 176 -6.07 21.10 6.09
N LEU A 177 -4.81 21.44 6.36
CA LEU A 177 -3.67 21.28 5.46
C LEU A 177 -2.47 20.69 6.20
N TYR A 178 -1.71 19.84 5.52
CA TYR A 178 -0.40 19.37 5.96
C TYR A 178 0.61 19.65 4.84
N VAL A 179 1.69 20.35 5.19
CA VAL A 179 2.76 20.75 4.26
C VAL A 179 4.08 20.23 4.80
N HIS A 180 4.82 19.47 4.00
CA HIS A 180 6.09 18.85 4.38
C HIS A 180 7.17 19.14 3.32
N PRO A 181 7.93 20.24 3.46
CA PRO A 181 8.97 20.66 2.52
C PRO A 181 10.31 19.97 2.78
N SER A 182 10.29 18.67 3.08
CA SER A 182 11.47 17.88 3.39
C SER A 182 11.36 16.49 2.80
N THR A 183 12.42 15.70 2.96
CA THR A 183 12.42 14.29 2.60
C THR A 183 11.53 13.49 3.56
N THR A 184 11.02 12.37 3.06
CA THR A 184 10.28 11.34 3.83
C THR A 184 10.46 10.01 3.10
N ARG A 185 9.94 8.93 3.66
CA ARG A 185 9.99 7.60 3.08
C ARG A 185 8.57 7.16 2.69
N ARG A 186 8.48 6.28 1.69
CA ARG A 186 7.17 5.81 1.19
C ARG A 186 6.38 5.04 2.24
N TRP A 187 7.07 4.28 3.09
CA TRP A 187 6.43 3.53 4.17
C TRP A 187 5.78 4.47 5.22
N ASP A 188 6.36 5.65 5.51
CA ASP A 188 5.76 6.65 6.43
C ASP A 188 4.39 7.20 5.94
N VAL A 189 4.15 7.16 4.63
CA VAL A 189 3.05 7.89 3.97
C VAL A 189 2.00 6.97 3.38
N CYS A 190 2.37 5.76 2.93
CA CYS A 190 1.51 4.87 2.14
C CYS A 190 0.15 4.61 2.80
N ALA A 191 0.16 4.14 4.05
CA ALA A 191 -1.07 3.81 4.78
C ALA A 191 -1.92 5.06 5.04
N ALA A 192 -1.28 6.14 5.51
CA ALA A 192 -1.93 7.39 5.84
C ALA A 192 -2.58 8.06 4.62
N GLN A 193 -1.91 8.06 3.46
CA GLN A 193 -2.48 8.56 2.21
C GLN A 193 -3.72 7.76 1.81
N ALA A 194 -3.67 6.42 1.87
CA ALA A 194 -4.80 5.58 1.52
C ALA A 194 -6.03 5.89 2.39
N MET A 195 -5.83 6.04 3.71
CA MET A 195 -6.90 6.43 4.64
C MET A 195 -7.45 7.84 4.35
N LEU A 196 -6.57 8.81 4.10
CA LEU A 196 -6.98 10.19 3.80
C LEU A 196 -7.80 10.27 2.51
N GLU A 197 -7.35 9.60 1.45
CA GLU A 197 -8.05 9.59 0.16
C GLU A 197 -9.41 8.87 0.27
N ALA A 198 -9.49 7.78 1.04
CA ALA A 198 -10.75 7.12 1.35
C ALA A 198 -11.72 8.02 2.15
N ALA A 199 -11.18 8.88 3.02
CA ALA A 199 -11.96 9.88 3.76
C ALA A 199 -12.34 11.13 2.94
N GLY A 200 -11.98 11.18 1.65
CA GLY A 200 -12.31 12.30 0.74
C GLY A 200 -11.26 13.41 0.68
N GLY A 201 -10.12 13.23 1.34
CA GLY A 201 -8.96 14.11 1.26
C GLY A 201 -8.08 13.85 0.04
N ARG A 202 -6.90 14.46 0.03
CA ARG A 202 -5.90 14.28 -1.03
C ARG A 202 -4.50 14.50 -0.49
N LEU A 203 -3.55 13.66 -0.90
CA LEU A 203 -2.12 13.84 -0.66
C LEU A 203 -1.35 13.70 -1.99
N THR A 204 -0.45 14.63 -2.26
CA THR A 204 0.44 14.68 -3.44
C THR A 204 1.82 15.19 -3.04
N GLY A 205 2.75 15.25 -3.99
CA GLY A 205 3.89 16.16 -3.90
C GLY A 205 3.45 17.63 -3.86
N LEU A 206 4.36 18.52 -3.47
CA LEU A 206 4.18 19.98 -3.46
C LEU A 206 3.99 20.58 -4.86
N ASP A 207 4.41 19.84 -5.89
CA ASP A 207 4.18 20.14 -7.31
C ASP A 207 2.89 19.52 -7.86
N GLY A 208 2.12 18.81 -7.01
CA GLY A 208 0.90 18.10 -7.39
C GLY A 208 1.16 16.70 -7.96
N THR A 209 2.40 16.22 -8.00
CA THR A 209 2.71 14.86 -8.47
C THR A 209 2.02 13.82 -7.59
N ARG A 210 1.41 12.82 -8.23
CA ARG A 210 0.82 11.70 -7.50
C ARG A 210 1.94 10.77 -7.04
N LEU A 211 1.94 10.42 -5.76
CA LEU A 211 2.84 9.40 -5.23
C LEU A 211 2.43 8.02 -5.75
N THR A 212 3.43 7.23 -6.13
CA THR A 212 3.30 5.83 -6.52
C THR A 212 4.01 4.94 -5.49
N TYR A 213 3.58 3.68 -5.41
CA TYR A 213 4.05 2.71 -4.42
C TYR A 213 4.41 1.36 -5.06
N HIS A 214 4.89 1.38 -6.30
CA HIS A 214 5.33 0.16 -7.00
C HIS A 214 6.59 -0.41 -6.35
N ALA A 215 6.82 -1.72 -6.49
CA ALA A 215 8.01 -2.40 -5.98
C ALA A 215 9.36 -1.81 -6.43
N LYS A 216 9.39 -1.12 -7.57
CA LYS A 216 10.59 -0.49 -8.14
C LYS A 216 10.74 0.98 -7.75
N ASP A 217 9.77 1.56 -7.06
CA ASP A 217 9.83 2.95 -6.67
C ASP A 217 10.91 3.15 -5.61
N SER A 218 11.60 4.28 -5.67
CA SER A 218 12.58 4.65 -4.65
C SER A 218 11.93 4.69 -3.27
N VAL A 219 12.59 4.20 -2.24
CA VAL A 219 12.09 4.33 -0.86
C VAL A 219 11.89 5.81 -0.49
N LYS A 220 12.82 6.67 -0.91
CA LYS A 220 12.87 8.08 -0.52
C LYS A 220 11.98 8.93 -1.41
N VAL A 221 11.14 9.76 -0.80
CA VAL A 221 10.53 10.93 -1.43
C VAL A 221 11.48 12.11 -1.20
N SER A 222 11.99 12.68 -2.29
CA SER A 222 12.98 13.75 -2.21
C SER A 222 12.36 15.06 -1.71
N LYS A 223 13.19 15.94 -1.13
CA LYS A 223 12.79 17.30 -0.74
C LYS A 223 12.21 18.10 -1.91
N SER A 224 12.68 17.83 -3.14
CA SER A 224 12.17 18.47 -4.36
C SER A 224 10.73 18.10 -4.70
N ILE A 225 10.21 16.99 -4.15
CA ILE A 225 8.81 16.61 -4.27
C ILE A 225 8.05 17.07 -3.02
N GLY A 226 8.57 16.76 -1.82
CA GLY A 226 7.91 17.02 -0.54
C GLY A 226 6.52 16.38 -0.45
N LEU A 227 5.72 16.78 0.54
CA LEU A 227 4.31 16.39 0.63
C LEU A 227 3.39 17.59 0.80
N PHE A 228 2.23 17.50 0.17
CA PHE A 228 1.09 18.36 0.43
C PHE A 228 -0.18 17.52 0.56
N ALA A 229 -0.86 17.65 1.70
CA ALA A 229 -2.12 17.01 1.95
C ALA A 229 -3.19 18.01 2.41
N ALA A 230 -4.45 17.72 2.08
CA ALA A 230 -5.59 18.47 2.56
C ALA A 230 -6.74 17.52 2.95
N ALA A 231 -7.56 17.95 3.91
CA ALA A 231 -8.71 17.19 4.41
C ALA A 231 -9.79 16.96 3.33
N SER A 232 -9.81 17.78 2.28
CA SER A 232 -10.70 17.61 1.13
C SER A 232 -10.02 17.87 -0.21
N ILE A 233 -10.53 17.25 -1.28
CA ILE A 233 -10.07 17.50 -2.66
C ILE A 233 -10.24 18.98 -3.07
N SER A 234 -11.30 19.65 -2.60
CA SER A 234 -11.54 21.07 -2.91
C SER A 234 -10.50 21.98 -2.26
N GLU A 235 -10.14 21.72 -1.00
CA GLU A 235 -9.06 22.44 -0.32
C GLU A 235 -7.70 22.18 -0.95
N HIS A 236 -7.44 20.92 -1.33
CA HIS A 236 -6.20 20.57 -2.02
C HIS A 236 -6.04 21.38 -3.32
N LYS A 237 -7.06 21.38 -4.18
CA LYS A 237 -7.07 22.16 -5.43
C LYS A 237 -6.92 23.66 -5.20
N LYS A 238 -7.58 24.18 -4.15
CA LYS A 238 -7.54 25.61 -3.81
C LYS A 238 -6.13 26.04 -3.37
N TRP A 239 -5.48 25.25 -2.53
CA TRP A 239 -4.25 25.65 -1.85
C TRP A 239 -2.96 25.19 -2.53
N LEU A 240 -2.99 24.12 -3.34
CA LEU A 240 -1.81 23.61 -4.03
C LEU A 240 -1.05 24.70 -4.80
N PRO A 241 -1.66 25.57 -5.63
CA PRO A 241 -0.93 26.59 -6.38
C PRO A 241 -0.27 27.66 -5.49
N VAL A 242 -0.81 27.88 -4.29
CA VAL A 242 -0.28 28.83 -3.30
C VAL A 242 0.89 28.21 -2.56
N VAL A 243 0.69 27.01 -2.01
CA VAL A 243 1.71 26.27 -1.26
C VAL A 243 2.92 25.98 -2.15
N SER A 244 2.69 25.47 -3.36
CA SER A 244 3.75 25.17 -4.33
C SER A 244 4.61 26.40 -4.60
N ARG A 245 3.98 27.56 -4.83
CA ARG A 245 4.69 28.82 -5.11
C ARG A 245 5.51 29.32 -3.91
N LEU A 246 4.99 29.18 -2.70
CA LEU A 246 5.64 29.68 -1.48
C LEU A 246 6.82 28.79 -1.06
N VAL A 247 6.68 27.48 -1.25
CA VAL A 247 7.61 26.49 -0.72
C VAL A 247 8.70 26.10 -1.73
N MET A 248 8.37 26.04 -3.03
CA MET A 248 9.32 25.60 -4.07
C MET A 248 10.22 26.73 -4.61
N LYS A 249 10.00 27.98 -4.22
CA LYS A 249 10.79 29.15 -4.65
C LYS A 249 11.94 29.52 -3.70
N THR A 250 12.08 28.79 -2.60
CA THR A 250 13.14 28.92 -1.57
C THR A 250 14.06 27.72 -1.60
#